data_AF-A0A3D4WD95-F1
#
_entry.id   AF-A0A3D4WD95-F1
#
_cell.length_a   1.000
_cell.length_b   1.000
_cell.length_c   1.000
_cell.angle_alpha   90.00
_cell.angle_beta   90.00
_cell.angle_gamma   90.00
#
_symmetry.space_group_name_H-M   'P 1'
#
loop_
_entity.id
_entity.type
_entity.pdbx_description
1 polymer ?
#
loop_
_entity_poly.entity_id
_entity_poly.type
_entity_poly.pdbx_seq_one_letter_code
_entity_poly.pdbx_strand_id
1 'polypeptide(L)'
;MLFSIISRKITKLKSGMRWPVVLRELSPGGQLFLLLLLLLVCGIFSVSLAYFISLIIWGSATILVPAADEASNLNFVRFFQMANQVGIFLLPPVLLAMLTEAHPSAFLKNTRPRPLHLLLAMLMILTAGPFINLLISWNEAMRLPEFLAGLEHWMRTTEESAARLTNRFLTATGTFDLIVNMVMIGLLPSIGEELLFRSALIGILRKFFKQVHWPVILSSLIFSAFHLQFFGFLPRFVLGLGLGYLFVWSGSVWVPVLA
;
A
#
# COMPACT_ATOMS: atom_id res chain seq x y z
N MET A 1 -7.84 42.29 -0.31
CA MET A 1 -6.89 42.17 -1.44
C MET A 1 -5.49 41.70 -0.99
N LEU A 2 -4.92 42.23 0.10
CA LEU A 2 -3.61 41.78 0.64
C LEU A 2 -3.56 40.30 1.06
N PHE A 3 -4.61 39.76 1.68
CA PHE A 3 -4.66 38.35 2.11
C PHE A 3 -4.58 37.34 0.95
N SER A 4 -5.13 37.69 -0.21
CA SER A 4 -5.05 36.87 -1.44
C SER A 4 -3.63 36.86 -2.03
N ILE A 5 -2.92 37.98 -1.95
CA ILE A 5 -1.54 38.11 -2.45
C ILE A 5 -0.56 37.37 -1.54
N ILE A 6 -0.74 37.45 -0.21
CA ILE A 6 0.09 36.75 0.78
C ILE A 6 -0.15 35.23 0.72
N SER A 7 -1.41 34.79 0.61
CA SER A 7 -1.77 33.39 0.39
C SER A 7 -1.11 32.83 -0.88
N ARG A 8 -1.20 33.56 -2.01
CA ARG A 8 -0.54 33.17 -3.27
C ARG A 8 0.99 33.13 -3.17
N LYS A 9 1.62 34.08 -2.46
CA LYS A 9 3.07 34.10 -2.22
C LYS A 9 3.56 32.95 -1.34
N ILE A 10 2.79 32.56 -0.32
CA ILE A 10 3.13 31.42 0.57
C ILE A 10 2.96 30.08 -0.17
N THR A 11 1.94 29.93 -1.03
CA THR A 11 1.86 28.76 -1.93
C THR A 11 3.00 28.72 -2.95
N LYS A 12 3.46 29.87 -3.46
CA LYS A 12 4.62 29.94 -4.38
C LYS A 12 5.96 29.64 -3.69
N LEU A 13 6.11 29.98 -2.40
CA LEU A 13 7.31 29.70 -1.62
C LEU A 13 7.42 28.21 -1.23
N LYS A 14 6.30 27.53 -0.95
CA LYS A 14 6.30 26.07 -0.69
C LYS A 14 6.49 25.21 -1.95
N SER A 15 6.23 25.76 -3.14
CA SER A 15 6.50 25.08 -4.42
C SER A 15 7.89 25.36 -5.01
N GLY A 16 8.69 26.24 -4.39
CA GLY A 16 9.95 26.74 -4.95
C GLY A 16 11.23 26.13 -4.37
N MET A 17 11.15 25.36 -3.28
CA MET A 17 12.32 24.72 -2.69
C MET A 17 12.65 23.46 -3.48
N ARG A 18 13.72 23.51 -4.27
CA ARG A 18 14.22 22.37 -5.05
C ARG A 18 14.92 21.43 -4.09
N TRP A 19 14.48 20.18 -4.02
CA TRP A 19 15.17 19.15 -3.26
C TRP A 19 16.51 18.82 -3.94
N PRO A 20 17.61 18.62 -3.21
CA PRO A 20 18.88 18.19 -3.82
C PRO A 20 18.71 16.80 -4.42
N VAL A 21 18.63 16.73 -5.74
CA VAL A 21 18.43 15.47 -6.47
C VAL A 21 19.78 14.82 -6.73
N VAL A 22 19.96 13.60 -6.21
CA VAL A 22 21.21 12.85 -6.36
C VAL A 22 21.21 12.01 -7.65
N LEU A 23 20.04 11.46 -8.02
CA LEU A 23 19.91 10.47 -9.10
C LEU A 23 18.92 10.94 -10.19
N ARG A 24 19.06 12.21 -10.61
CA ARG A 24 18.12 12.87 -11.55
C ARG A 24 18.06 12.22 -12.92
N GLU A 25 19.20 11.72 -13.41
CA GLU A 25 19.36 11.20 -14.76
C GLU A 25 19.07 9.70 -14.88
N LEU A 26 18.47 9.08 -13.85
CA LEU A 26 18.08 7.68 -13.93
C LEU A 26 17.02 7.47 -15.01
N SER A 27 17.29 6.53 -15.92
CA SER A 27 16.31 6.05 -16.88
C SER A 27 15.08 5.46 -16.18
N PRO A 28 13.92 5.35 -16.83
CA PRO A 28 12.75 4.69 -16.24
C PRO A 28 13.04 3.28 -15.71
N GLY A 29 13.90 2.52 -16.40
CA GLY A 29 14.37 1.20 -15.93
C GLY A 29 15.24 1.30 -14.68
N GLY A 30 16.13 2.29 -14.63
CA GLY A 30 16.93 2.59 -13.44
C GLY A 30 16.07 2.99 -12.23
N GLN A 31 15.00 3.75 -12.44
CA GLN A 31 14.04 4.10 -11.37
C GLN A 31 13.27 2.87 -10.86
N LEU A 32 12.86 1.97 -11.76
CA LEU A 32 12.21 0.72 -11.37
C LEU A 32 13.16 -0.18 -10.58
N PHE A 33 14.40 -0.35 -11.05
CA PHE A 33 15.42 -1.10 -10.33
C PHE A 33 15.72 -0.49 -8.95
N LEU A 34 15.85 0.83 -8.87
CA LEU A 34 16.03 1.54 -7.61
C LEU A 34 14.85 1.33 -6.66
N LEU A 35 13.61 1.37 -7.16
CA LEU A 35 12.42 1.10 -6.34
C LEU A 35 12.45 -0.33 -5.77
N LEU A 36 12.79 -1.33 -6.58
CA LEU A 36 12.94 -2.72 -6.12
C LEU A 36 14.06 -2.87 -5.09
N LEU A 37 15.19 -2.18 -5.30
CA LEU A 37 16.30 -2.17 -4.35
C LEU A 37 15.89 -1.51 -3.03
N LEU A 38 15.18 -0.38 -3.07
CA LEU A 38 14.66 0.30 -1.89
C LEU A 38 13.64 -0.57 -1.14
N LEU A 39 12.74 -1.26 -1.85
CA LEU A 39 11.82 -2.21 -1.26
C LEU A 39 12.56 -3.31 -0.50
N LEU A 40 13.61 -3.88 -1.11
CA LEU A 40 14.43 -4.92 -0.49
C LEU A 40 15.18 -4.40 0.74
N VAL A 41 15.92 -3.29 0.60
CA VAL A 41 16.76 -2.75 1.66
C VAL A 41 15.92 -2.22 2.83
N CYS A 42 14.88 -1.42 2.55
CA CYS A 42 14.00 -0.92 3.60
C CYS A 42 13.16 -2.03 4.24
N GLY A 43 12.76 -3.04 3.47
CA GLY A 43 12.10 -4.23 3.99
C GLY A 43 12.98 -5.03 4.95
N ILE A 44 14.20 -5.40 4.53
CA ILE A 44 15.16 -6.11 5.39
C ILE A 44 15.48 -5.30 6.63
N PHE A 45 15.75 -4.01 6.47
CA PHE A 45 16.03 -3.11 7.60
C PHE A 45 14.85 -3.06 8.57
N SER A 46 13.63 -2.88 8.07
CA SER A 46 12.43 -2.79 8.91
C SER A 46 12.17 -4.09 9.67
N VAL A 47 12.21 -5.23 8.98
CA VAL A 47 12.05 -6.55 9.62
C VAL A 47 13.13 -6.77 10.69
N SER A 48 14.39 -6.48 10.38
CA SER A 48 15.50 -6.67 11.32
C SER A 48 15.37 -5.77 12.55
N LEU A 49 15.02 -4.51 12.33
CA LEU A 49 14.81 -3.53 13.40
C LEU A 49 13.59 -3.92 14.26
N ALA A 50 12.51 -4.35 13.64
CA ALA A 50 11.30 -4.79 14.33
C ALA A 50 11.60 -6.01 15.21
N TYR A 51 12.34 -7.01 14.71
CA TYR A 51 12.78 -8.14 15.51
C TYR A 51 13.70 -7.73 16.66
N PHE A 52 14.69 -6.88 16.40
CA PHE A 52 15.61 -6.41 17.43
C PHE A 52 14.89 -5.70 18.58
N ILE A 53 13.99 -4.76 18.25
CA ILE A 53 13.17 -4.08 19.25
C ILE A 53 12.28 -5.08 20.00
N SER A 54 11.73 -6.06 19.28
CA SER A 54 10.83 -7.05 19.88
C SER A 54 11.53 -7.97 20.87
N LEU A 55 12.79 -8.33 20.60
CA LEU A 55 13.62 -9.09 21.53
C LEU A 55 13.83 -8.36 22.85
N ILE A 56 14.00 -7.04 22.80
CA ILE A 56 14.25 -6.21 23.99
C ILE A 56 12.97 -6.05 24.83
N ILE A 57 11.82 -5.84 24.17
CA ILE A 57 10.57 -5.53 24.86
C ILE A 57 9.84 -6.79 25.34
N TRP A 58 9.76 -7.82 24.50
CA TRP A 58 8.94 -9.02 24.75
C TRP A 58 9.73 -10.32 24.88
N GLY A 59 11.03 -10.32 24.60
CA GLY A 59 11.90 -11.49 24.72
C GLY A 59 11.80 -12.48 23.54
N SER A 60 12.77 -13.39 23.46
CA SER A 60 12.96 -14.31 22.32
C SER A 60 11.82 -15.30 22.12
N ALA A 61 11.09 -15.67 23.18
CA ALA A 61 9.96 -16.60 23.10
C ALA A 61 8.85 -16.10 22.14
N THR A 62 8.69 -14.78 21.99
CA THR A 62 7.63 -14.21 21.13
C THR A 62 7.87 -14.39 19.63
N ILE A 63 9.12 -14.60 19.21
CA ILE A 63 9.50 -14.73 17.79
C ILE A 63 9.29 -16.17 17.29
N LEU A 64 9.25 -17.15 18.20
CA LEU A 64 9.11 -18.56 17.87
C LEU A 64 7.66 -18.97 17.63
N VAL A 65 6.70 -18.14 18.05
CA VAL A 65 5.28 -18.42 17.93
C VAL A 65 4.72 -17.74 16.68
N PRO A 66 4.10 -18.48 15.74
CA PRO A 66 3.51 -17.91 14.53
C PRO A 66 2.52 -16.78 14.84
N ALA A 67 2.52 -15.72 14.02
CA ALA A 67 1.68 -14.54 14.26
C ALA A 67 0.17 -14.83 14.29
N ALA A 68 -0.29 -15.86 13.59
CA ALA A 68 -1.70 -16.25 13.58
C ALA A 68 -2.12 -17.12 14.78
N ASP A 69 -1.17 -17.59 15.59
CA ASP A 69 -1.41 -18.43 16.76
C ASP A 69 -1.90 -17.60 17.95
N GLU A 70 -2.88 -18.11 18.70
CA GLU A 70 -3.46 -17.44 19.86
C GLU A 70 -2.44 -17.16 20.96
N ALA A 71 -1.44 -18.03 21.13
CA ALA A 71 -0.37 -17.87 22.11
C ALA A 71 0.62 -16.74 21.75
N SER A 72 0.58 -16.23 20.52
CA SER A 72 1.47 -15.15 20.09
C SER A 72 1.09 -13.82 20.76
N ASN A 73 2.09 -13.02 21.14
CA ASN A 73 1.86 -11.72 21.75
C ASN A 73 1.26 -10.73 20.74
N LEU A 74 0.02 -10.31 20.93
CA LEU A 74 -0.70 -9.45 19.98
C LEU A 74 -0.04 -8.08 19.81
N ASN A 75 0.57 -7.52 20.86
CA ASN A 75 1.26 -6.23 20.79
C ASN A 75 2.54 -6.33 19.95
N PHE A 76 3.27 -7.45 20.06
CA PHE A 76 4.38 -7.76 19.16
C PHE A 76 3.90 -7.82 17.71
N VAL A 77 2.86 -8.61 17.42
CA VAL A 77 2.35 -8.79 16.06
C VAL A 77 1.89 -7.45 15.46
N ARG A 78 1.21 -6.61 16.24
CA ARG A 78 0.80 -5.26 15.82
C ARG A 78 1.99 -4.38 15.50
N PHE A 79 2.97 -4.33 16.40
CA PHE A 79 4.19 -3.56 16.21
C PHE A 79 4.93 -4.00 14.94
N PHE A 80 5.11 -5.31 14.77
CA PHE A 80 5.78 -5.90 13.61
C PHE A 80 5.06 -5.57 12.29
N GLN A 81 3.73 -5.71 12.26
CA GLN A 81 2.90 -5.33 11.10
C GLN A 81 3.06 -3.85 10.74
N MET A 82 2.94 -2.95 11.71
CA MET A 82 3.08 -1.51 11.47
C MET A 82 4.50 -1.14 10.99
N ALA A 83 5.53 -1.71 11.62
CA ALA A 83 6.92 -1.49 11.23
C ALA A 83 7.15 -1.92 9.78
N ASN A 84 6.68 -3.10 9.40
CA ASN A 84 6.79 -3.60 8.02
C ASN A 84 5.99 -2.76 7.04
N GLN A 85 4.79 -2.30 7.40
CA GLN A 85 3.99 -1.46 6.52
C GLN A 85 4.72 -0.14 6.20
N VAL A 86 5.32 0.49 7.21
CA VAL A 86 6.17 1.68 7.01
C VAL A 86 7.39 1.34 6.16
N GLY A 87 8.11 0.29 6.53
CA GLY A 87 9.37 -0.09 5.90
C GLY A 87 9.26 -0.50 4.43
N ILE A 88 8.21 -1.22 4.08
CA ILE A 88 8.02 -1.79 2.75
C ILE A 88 7.20 -0.85 1.86
N PHE A 89 6.12 -0.24 2.37
CA PHE A 89 5.19 0.48 1.50
C PHE A 89 5.32 2.00 1.59
N LEU A 90 5.71 2.55 2.75
CA LEU A 90 5.78 4.00 2.93
C LEU A 90 7.16 4.57 2.56
N LEU A 91 8.24 4.00 3.12
CA LEU A 91 9.58 4.54 2.93
C LEU A 91 10.08 4.45 1.48
N PRO A 92 9.97 3.31 0.77
CA PRO A 92 10.54 3.18 -0.58
C PRO A 92 10.02 4.19 -1.60
N PRO A 93 8.71 4.45 -1.77
CA PRO A 93 8.25 5.44 -2.73
C PRO A 93 8.65 6.88 -2.34
N VAL A 94 8.72 7.19 -1.04
CA VAL A 94 9.17 8.51 -0.56
C VAL A 94 10.65 8.71 -0.84
N LEU A 95 11.49 7.72 -0.53
CA LEU A 95 12.93 7.76 -0.80
C LEU A 95 13.22 7.83 -2.30
N LEU A 96 12.50 7.04 -3.11
CA LEU A 96 12.60 7.13 -4.57
C LEU A 96 12.35 8.57 -5.03
N ALA A 97 11.23 9.17 -4.62
CA ALA A 97 10.87 10.53 -5.01
C ALA A 97 11.93 11.54 -4.56
N MET A 98 12.48 11.40 -3.36
CA MET A 98 13.56 12.27 -2.84
C MET A 98 14.87 12.11 -3.59
N LEU A 99 15.20 10.89 -4.03
CA LEU A 99 16.47 10.61 -4.71
C LEU A 99 16.44 11.00 -6.19
N THR A 100 15.28 10.90 -6.85
CA THR A 100 15.18 11.05 -8.31
C THR A 100 14.49 12.32 -8.79
N GLU A 101 13.70 13.00 -7.95
CA GLU A 101 12.84 14.12 -8.39
C GLU A 101 13.14 15.42 -7.64
N ALA A 102 13.23 16.53 -8.37
CA ALA A 102 13.47 17.86 -7.77
C ALA A 102 12.30 18.37 -6.92
N HIS A 103 11.10 17.81 -7.17
CA HIS A 103 9.87 18.12 -6.45
C HIS A 103 9.18 16.81 -6.02
N PRO A 104 9.68 16.12 -4.97
CA PRO A 104 9.19 14.81 -4.56
C PRO A 104 7.67 14.77 -4.31
N SER A 105 7.13 15.82 -3.68
CA SER A 105 5.70 15.95 -3.41
C SER A 105 4.84 15.97 -4.68
N ALA A 106 5.34 16.59 -5.76
CA ALA A 106 4.64 16.65 -7.04
C ALA A 106 4.70 15.31 -7.78
N PHE A 107 5.83 14.59 -7.70
CA PHE A 107 5.94 13.22 -8.19
C PHE A 107 4.98 12.29 -7.46
N LEU A 108 4.91 12.40 -6.12
CA LEU A 108 4.01 11.62 -5.28
C LEU A 108 2.53 12.02 -5.41
N LYS A 109 2.20 13.00 -6.27
CA LYS A 109 0.84 13.53 -6.43
C LYS A 109 0.17 13.88 -5.10
N ASN A 110 0.95 14.45 -4.18
CA ASN A 110 0.48 14.97 -2.91
C ASN A 110 -0.22 16.33 -3.13
N THR A 111 -1.32 16.29 -3.87
CA THR A 111 -2.17 17.42 -4.20
C THR A 111 -3.46 17.32 -3.41
N ARG A 112 -4.01 18.44 -2.95
CA ARG A 112 -5.28 18.42 -2.22
C ARG A 112 -6.40 17.91 -3.13
N PRO A 113 -7.14 16.86 -2.73
CA PRO A 113 -8.22 16.33 -3.54
C PRO A 113 -9.39 17.32 -3.56
N ARG A 114 -10.11 17.37 -4.67
CA ARG A 114 -11.37 18.14 -4.74
C ARG A 114 -12.44 17.38 -3.95
N PRO A 115 -13.28 18.05 -3.14
CA PRO A 115 -14.33 17.38 -2.36
C PRO A 115 -15.26 16.51 -3.22
N LEU A 116 -15.59 16.98 -4.43
CA LEU A 116 -16.39 16.20 -5.38
C LEU A 116 -15.70 14.89 -5.82
N HIS A 117 -14.38 14.91 -6.04
CA HIS A 117 -13.64 13.69 -6.41
C HIS A 117 -13.65 12.68 -5.26
N LEU A 118 -13.54 13.14 -4.01
CA LEU A 118 -13.65 12.28 -2.82
C LEU A 118 -15.05 11.67 -2.70
N LEU A 119 -16.09 12.50 -2.81
CA LEU A 119 -17.47 12.02 -2.75
C LEU A 119 -17.75 10.96 -3.81
N LEU A 120 -17.34 11.21 -5.07
CA LEU A 120 -17.53 10.26 -6.16
C LEU A 120 -16.71 8.97 -5.97
N ALA A 121 -15.50 9.07 -5.42
CA ALA A 121 -14.68 7.91 -5.12
C ALA A 121 -15.31 7.05 -4.01
N MET A 122 -15.74 7.65 -2.91
CA MET A 122 -16.43 6.95 -1.82
C MET A 122 -17.74 6.30 -2.31
N LEU A 123 -18.54 7.01 -3.11
CA LEU A 123 -19.77 6.45 -3.69
C LEU A 123 -19.45 5.26 -4.61
N MET A 124 -18.39 5.33 -5.41
CA MET A 124 -17.95 4.22 -6.25
C MET A 124 -17.57 2.99 -5.41
N ILE A 125 -16.76 3.17 -4.36
CA ILE A 125 -16.34 2.05 -3.49
C ILE A 125 -17.54 1.44 -2.75
N LEU A 126 -18.42 2.27 -2.18
CA LEU A 126 -19.61 1.81 -1.45
C LEU A 126 -20.58 1.05 -2.37
N THR A 127 -20.76 1.50 -3.61
CA THR A 127 -21.66 0.84 -4.58
C THR A 127 -21.02 -0.36 -5.27
N ALA A 128 -19.69 -0.48 -5.25
CA ALA A 128 -18.98 -1.63 -5.80
C ALA A 128 -19.12 -2.91 -4.95
N GLY A 129 -19.54 -2.80 -3.68
CA GLY A 129 -19.63 -3.92 -2.73
C GLY A 129 -20.27 -5.21 -3.28
N PRO A 130 -21.49 -5.17 -3.85
CA PRO A 130 -22.12 -6.35 -4.44
C PRO A 130 -21.30 -6.98 -5.58
N PHE A 131 -20.68 -6.15 -6.42
CA PHE A 131 -19.84 -6.63 -7.51
C PHE A 131 -18.54 -7.25 -7.00
N ILE A 132 -17.91 -6.65 -5.97
CA ILE A 132 -16.73 -7.23 -5.32
C ILE A 132 -17.08 -8.58 -4.67
N ASN A 133 -18.24 -8.71 -4.00
CA ASN A 133 -18.68 -9.98 -3.43
C ASN A 133 -18.89 -11.06 -4.49
N LEU A 134 -19.42 -10.70 -5.66
CA LEU A 134 -19.51 -11.63 -6.78
C LEU A 134 -18.11 -12.11 -7.22
N LEU A 135 -17.16 -11.20 -7.36
CA LEU A 135 -15.78 -11.54 -7.73
C LEU A 135 -15.10 -12.42 -6.68
N ILE A 136 -15.36 -12.18 -5.38
CA ILE A 136 -14.89 -13.06 -4.29
C ILE A 136 -15.45 -14.47 -4.51
N SER A 137 -16.77 -14.61 -4.71
CA SER A 137 -17.39 -15.93 -4.89
C SER A 137 -16.82 -16.70 -6.09
N TRP A 138 -16.52 -16.00 -7.19
CA TRP A 138 -15.89 -16.59 -8.36
C TRP A 138 -14.44 -17.00 -8.10
N ASN A 139 -13.68 -16.17 -7.38
CA ASN A 139 -12.29 -16.47 -7.08
C ASN A 139 -12.17 -17.61 -6.07
N GLU A 140 -13.06 -17.71 -5.09
CA GLU A 140 -13.11 -18.80 -4.09
C GLU A 140 -13.54 -20.14 -4.70
N ALA A 141 -14.36 -20.10 -5.75
CA ALA A 141 -14.77 -21.26 -6.52
C ALA A 141 -13.64 -21.87 -7.38
N MET A 142 -12.48 -21.22 -7.48
CA MET A 142 -11.32 -21.72 -8.21
C MET A 142 -10.89 -23.09 -7.67
N ARG A 143 -10.71 -24.05 -8.59
CA ARG A 143 -10.12 -25.36 -8.35
C ARG A 143 -8.98 -25.57 -9.32
N LEU A 144 -7.81 -25.94 -8.81
CA LEU A 144 -6.65 -26.22 -9.63
C LEU A 144 -6.65 -27.68 -10.06
N PRO A 145 -6.01 -28.00 -11.21
CA PRO A 145 -5.84 -29.39 -11.63
C PRO A 145 -5.01 -30.19 -10.61
N GLU A 146 -5.16 -31.51 -10.60
CA GLU A 146 -4.57 -32.40 -9.60
C GLU A 146 -3.05 -32.24 -9.43
N PHE A 147 -2.31 -32.00 -10.52
CA PHE A 147 -0.87 -31.75 -10.47
C PHE A 147 -0.48 -30.46 -9.72
N LEU A 148 -1.43 -29.56 -9.45
CA LEU A 148 -1.29 -28.34 -8.65
C LEU A 148 -2.01 -28.42 -7.30
N ALA A 149 -2.45 -29.61 -6.86
CA ALA A 149 -3.17 -29.75 -5.58
C ALA A 149 -2.35 -29.22 -4.38
N GLY A 150 -1.02 -29.41 -4.40
CA GLY A 150 -0.14 -28.84 -3.38
C GLY A 150 -0.13 -27.31 -3.36
N LEU A 151 -0.17 -26.68 -4.54
CA LEU A 151 -0.26 -25.23 -4.66
C LEU A 151 -1.62 -24.72 -4.17
N GLU A 152 -2.72 -25.40 -4.52
CA GLU A 152 -4.05 -25.05 -4.03
C GLU A 152 -4.13 -25.16 -2.49
N HIS A 153 -3.60 -26.24 -1.93
CA HIS A 153 -3.58 -26.43 -0.48
C HIS A 153 -2.80 -25.31 0.23
N TRP A 154 -1.64 -24.93 -0.32
CA TRP A 154 -0.88 -23.77 0.16
C TRP A 154 -1.71 -22.48 0.08
N MET A 155 -2.34 -22.19 -1.06
CA MET A 155 -3.19 -21.00 -1.23
C MET A 155 -4.31 -20.93 -0.18
N ARG A 156 -4.99 -22.06 0.09
CA ARG A 156 -6.07 -22.13 1.09
C ARG A 156 -5.53 -21.91 2.51
N THR A 157 -4.43 -22.57 2.84
CA THR A 157 -3.80 -22.46 4.18
C THR A 157 -3.32 -21.04 4.46
N THR A 158 -2.76 -20.34 3.47
CA THR A 158 -2.35 -18.94 3.58
C THR A 158 -3.55 -18.02 3.81
N GLU A 159 -4.66 -18.24 3.11
CA GLU A 159 -5.90 -17.48 3.30
C GLU A 159 -6.46 -17.67 4.72
N GLU A 160 -6.54 -18.93 5.18
CA GLU A 160 -7.01 -19.25 6.53
C GLU A 160 -6.12 -18.65 7.63
N SER A 161 -4.80 -18.69 7.45
CA SER A 161 -3.85 -18.09 8.40
C SER A 161 -4.04 -16.58 8.50
N ALA A 162 -4.25 -15.91 7.38
CA ALA A 162 -4.50 -14.48 7.38
C ALA A 162 -5.87 -14.11 7.95
N ALA A 163 -6.91 -14.91 7.68
CA ALA A 163 -8.23 -14.73 8.26
C ALA A 163 -8.19 -14.88 9.80
N ARG A 164 -7.47 -15.88 10.33
CA ARG A 164 -7.23 -16.03 11.77
C ARG A 164 -6.54 -14.80 12.35
N LEU A 165 -5.47 -14.32 11.71
CA LEU A 165 -4.76 -13.13 12.16
C LEU A 165 -5.66 -11.88 12.17
N THR A 166 -6.43 -11.66 11.11
CA THR A 166 -7.39 -10.54 11.03
C THR A 166 -8.44 -10.64 12.14
N ASN A 167 -9.00 -11.83 12.38
CA ASN A 167 -9.96 -12.04 13.47
C ASN A 167 -9.36 -11.71 14.83
N ARG A 168 -8.10 -12.12 15.10
CA ARG A 168 -7.41 -11.76 16.36
C ARG A 168 -7.31 -10.26 16.59
N PHE A 169 -7.13 -9.47 15.52
CA PHE A 169 -7.17 -8.02 15.63
C PHE A 169 -8.59 -7.52 15.92
N LEU A 170 -9.60 -8.01 15.20
CA LEU A 170 -10.98 -7.52 15.31
C LEU A 170 -11.68 -7.90 16.62
N THR A 171 -11.31 -9.02 17.24
CA THR A 171 -11.90 -9.47 18.52
C THR A 171 -11.31 -8.78 19.75
N ALA A 172 -10.33 -7.88 19.58
CA ALA A 172 -9.78 -7.10 20.68
C ALA A 172 -10.81 -6.09 21.20
N THR A 173 -11.10 -6.12 22.50
CA THR A 173 -12.26 -5.44 23.10
C THR A 173 -11.97 -4.02 23.61
N GLY A 174 -10.71 -3.59 23.70
CA GLY A 174 -10.35 -2.28 24.21
C GLY A 174 -10.51 -1.15 23.19
N THR A 175 -10.96 0.04 23.63
CA THR A 175 -11.02 1.24 22.77
C THR A 175 -9.64 1.60 22.17
N PHE A 176 -8.57 1.45 22.96
CA PHE A 176 -7.21 1.66 22.48
C PHE A 176 -6.81 0.62 21.43
N ASP A 177 -7.18 -0.65 21.64
CA ASP A 177 -6.95 -1.73 20.67
C ASP A 177 -7.63 -1.43 19.33
N LEU A 178 -8.87 -0.94 19.36
CA LEU A 178 -9.61 -0.56 18.16
C LEU A 178 -8.88 0.55 17.39
N ILE A 179 -8.42 1.60 18.07
CA ILE A 179 -7.69 2.71 17.44
C ILE A 179 -6.39 2.19 16.79
N VAL A 180 -5.62 1.39 17.53
CA VAL A 180 -4.37 0.81 17.00
C VAL A 180 -4.65 -0.07 15.79
N ASN A 181 -5.68 -0.93 15.85
CA ASN A 181 -6.04 -1.81 14.75
C ASN A 181 -6.55 -1.03 13.52
N MET A 182 -7.34 0.03 13.70
CA MET A 182 -7.78 0.91 12.61
C MET A 182 -6.60 1.58 11.91
N VAL A 183 -5.62 2.06 12.69
CA VAL A 183 -4.40 2.65 12.12
C VAL A 183 -3.58 1.60 11.38
N MET A 184 -3.38 0.43 11.99
CA MET A 184 -2.54 -0.63 11.45
C MET A 184 -3.10 -1.30 10.20
N ILE A 185 -4.40 -1.57 10.15
CA ILE A 185 -5.04 -2.35 9.07
C ILE A 185 -5.68 -1.43 8.02
N GLY A 186 -6.18 -0.27 8.43
CA GLY A 186 -6.86 0.66 7.54
C GLY A 186 -5.95 1.78 7.05
N LEU A 187 -5.53 2.66 7.95
CA LEU A 187 -4.90 3.94 7.58
C LEU A 187 -3.49 3.78 7.02
N LEU A 188 -2.65 3.00 7.71
CA LEU A 188 -1.25 2.87 7.34
C LEU A 188 -1.08 2.12 6.02
N PRO A 189 -1.82 1.02 5.75
CA PRO A 189 -1.82 0.37 4.45
C PRO A 189 -2.36 1.25 3.33
N SER A 190 -3.49 1.94 3.55
CA SER A 190 -4.07 2.79 2.51
C SER A 190 -3.11 3.89 2.06
N ILE A 191 -2.36 4.51 2.97
CA ILE A 191 -1.36 5.51 2.61
C ILE A 191 -0.16 4.87 1.88
N GLY A 192 0.44 3.83 2.47
CA GLY A 192 1.66 3.23 1.94
C GLY A 192 1.46 2.59 0.57
N GLU A 193 0.41 1.79 0.43
CA GLU A 193 0.12 1.06 -0.81
C GLU A 193 -0.24 2.02 -1.95
N GLU A 194 -1.01 3.07 -1.69
CA GLU A 194 -1.33 4.06 -2.73
C GLU A 194 -0.09 4.86 -3.14
N LEU A 195 0.80 5.21 -2.21
CA LEU A 195 2.07 5.84 -2.56
C LEU A 195 2.98 4.91 -3.38
N LEU A 196 3.07 3.63 -3.03
CA LEU A 196 3.90 2.67 -3.75
C LEU A 196 3.35 2.39 -5.16
N PHE A 197 2.10 1.95 -5.24
CA PHE A 197 1.56 1.42 -6.48
C PHE A 197 1.05 2.53 -7.41
N ARG A 198 0.48 3.62 -6.88
CA ARG A 198 -0.14 4.66 -7.70
C ARG A 198 0.84 5.79 -7.94
N SER A 199 1.44 6.32 -6.90
CA SER A 199 2.39 7.40 -7.08
C SER A 199 3.71 6.92 -7.72
N ALA A 200 4.41 5.96 -7.12
CA ALA A 200 5.70 5.51 -7.63
C ALA A 200 5.57 4.60 -8.86
N LEU A 201 4.88 3.46 -8.76
CA LEU A 201 4.87 2.45 -9.81
C LEU A 201 4.15 2.91 -11.08
N ILE A 202 2.89 3.41 -10.99
CA ILE A 202 2.23 4.02 -12.17
C ILE A 202 3.04 5.22 -12.69
N GLY A 203 3.62 6.03 -11.79
CA GLY A 203 4.47 7.17 -12.16
C GLY A 203 5.67 6.77 -13.02
N ILE A 204 6.35 5.68 -12.67
CA ILE A 204 7.44 5.10 -13.45
C ILE A 204 6.92 4.45 -14.74
N LEU A 205 5.90 3.60 -14.66
CA LEU A 205 5.37 2.84 -15.81
C LEU A 205 4.83 3.74 -16.91
N ARG A 206 4.26 4.90 -16.58
CA ARG A 206 3.84 5.91 -17.57
C ARG A 206 5.00 6.46 -18.41
N LYS A 207 6.26 6.32 -17.97
CA LYS A 207 7.45 6.69 -18.76
C LYS A 207 7.79 5.63 -19.81
N PHE A 208 7.30 4.40 -19.66
CA PHE A 208 7.48 3.30 -20.63
C PHE A 208 6.33 3.21 -21.64
N PHE A 209 5.09 3.45 -21.19
CA PHE A 209 3.90 3.30 -22.01
C PHE A 209 3.31 4.65 -22.41
N LYS A 210 2.93 4.79 -23.68
CA LYS A 210 2.21 6.00 -24.17
C LYS A 210 0.77 6.08 -23.64
N GLN A 211 0.14 4.93 -23.40
CA GLN A 211 -1.24 4.83 -22.95
C GLN A 211 -1.32 4.65 -21.44
N VAL A 212 -2.36 5.20 -20.81
CA VAL A 212 -2.53 5.15 -19.35
C VAL A 212 -3.01 3.79 -18.83
N HIS A 213 -3.65 2.98 -19.67
CA HIS A 213 -4.25 1.71 -19.28
C HIS A 213 -3.21 0.67 -18.84
N TRP A 214 -2.09 0.55 -19.56
CA TRP A 214 -1.03 -0.43 -19.23
C TRP A 214 -0.38 -0.17 -17.87
N PRO A 215 0.05 1.06 -17.52
CA PRO A 215 0.52 1.38 -16.17
C PRO A 215 -0.48 1.02 -15.08
N VAL A 216 -1.77 1.31 -15.28
CA VAL A 216 -2.83 0.98 -14.32
C VAL A 216 -2.96 -0.53 -14.18
N ILE A 217 -3.17 -1.26 -15.27
CA ILE A 217 -3.34 -2.72 -15.27
C ILE A 217 -2.16 -3.43 -14.61
N LEU A 218 -0.92 -3.08 -14.99
CA LEU A 218 0.28 -3.71 -14.43
C LEU A 218 0.43 -3.39 -12.94
N SER A 219 0.18 -2.14 -12.53
CA SER A 219 0.22 -1.77 -11.12
C SER A 219 -0.84 -2.52 -10.30
N SER A 220 -2.08 -2.63 -10.79
CA SER A 220 -3.16 -3.36 -10.12
C SER A 220 -2.89 -4.86 -10.05
N LEU A 221 -2.27 -5.43 -11.08
CA LEU A 221 -1.85 -6.84 -11.10
C LEU A 221 -0.79 -7.11 -10.03
N ILE A 222 0.25 -6.26 -9.97
CA ILE A 222 1.33 -6.38 -8.99
C ILE A 222 0.80 -6.13 -7.58
N PHE A 223 -0.06 -5.13 -7.39
CA PHE A 223 -0.76 -4.85 -6.13
C PHE A 223 -1.49 -6.08 -5.60
N SER A 224 -2.29 -6.74 -6.45
CA SER A 224 -3.04 -7.93 -6.04
C SER A 224 -2.12 -9.11 -5.73
N ALA A 225 -1.10 -9.34 -6.57
CA ALA A 225 -0.12 -10.42 -6.38
C ALA A 225 0.73 -10.26 -5.11
N PHE A 226 1.03 -9.01 -4.71
CA PHE A 226 1.88 -8.72 -3.55
C PHE A 226 1.32 -9.26 -2.22
N HIS A 227 0.01 -9.47 -2.15
CA HIS A 227 -0.67 -9.95 -0.96
C HIS A 227 -0.50 -11.47 -0.72
N LEU A 228 -0.06 -12.24 -1.73
CA LEU A 228 0.14 -13.71 -1.66
C LEU A 228 -1.09 -14.53 -1.24
N GLN A 229 -2.25 -13.90 -1.18
CA GLN A 229 -3.56 -14.49 -0.89
C GLN A 229 -4.32 -14.64 -2.21
N PHE A 230 -4.19 -15.78 -2.90
CA PHE A 230 -4.68 -15.91 -4.27
C PHE A 230 -6.22 -16.03 -4.36
N PHE A 231 -6.91 -16.39 -3.27
CA PHE A 231 -8.37 -16.50 -3.27
C PHE A 231 -9.09 -15.14 -3.23
N GLY A 232 -8.40 -14.07 -2.86
CA GLY A 232 -8.88 -12.69 -3.05
C GLY A 232 -8.15 -11.93 -4.16
N PHE A 233 -7.47 -12.62 -5.09
CA PHE A 233 -6.68 -11.97 -6.13
C PHE A 233 -7.54 -11.14 -7.10
N LEU A 234 -8.59 -11.74 -7.66
CA LEU A 234 -9.50 -11.10 -8.62
C LEU A 234 -10.20 -9.86 -8.04
N PRO A 235 -10.85 -9.92 -6.85
CA PRO A 235 -11.46 -8.72 -6.28
C PRO A 235 -10.42 -7.63 -6.00
N ARG A 236 -9.24 -7.96 -5.47
CA ARG A 236 -8.15 -6.98 -5.25
C ARG A 236 -7.61 -6.39 -6.55
N PHE A 237 -7.50 -7.18 -7.61
CA PHE A 237 -7.07 -6.70 -8.93
C PHE A 237 -8.06 -5.67 -9.48
N VAL A 238 -9.37 -5.96 -9.42
CA VAL A 238 -10.42 -5.05 -9.90
C VAL A 238 -10.50 -3.78 -9.05
N LEU A 239 -10.42 -3.89 -7.72
CA LEU A 239 -10.29 -2.72 -6.84
C LEU A 239 -9.05 -1.89 -7.18
N GLY A 240 -7.92 -2.56 -7.42
CA GLY A 240 -6.69 -1.95 -7.87
C GLY A 240 -6.87 -1.16 -9.16
N LEU A 241 -7.65 -1.67 -10.13
CA LEU A 241 -7.96 -0.95 -11.37
C LEU A 241 -8.77 0.30 -11.05
N GLY A 242 -9.84 0.17 -10.25
CA GLY A 242 -10.71 1.28 -9.85
C GLY A 242 -9.93 2.40 -9.16
N LEU A 243 -9.14 2.07 -8.13
CA LEU A 243 -8.28 3.01 -7.41
C LEU A 243 -7.20 3.61 -8.32
N GLY A 244 -6.61 2.81 -9.21
CA GLY A 244 -5.65 3.27 -10.20
C GLY A 244 -6.24 4.31 -11.15
N TYR A 245 -7.45 4.10 -11.66
CA TYR A 245 -8.14 5.08 -12.49
C TYR A 245 -8.59 6.32 -11.71
N LEU A 246 -9.03 6.18 -10.46
CA LEU A 246 -9.32 7.33 -9.58
C LEU A 246 -8.09 8.20 -9.37
N PHE A 247 -6.92 7.60 -9.14
CA PHE A 247 -5.65 8.30 -9.05
C PHE A 247 -5.33 9.07 -10.34
N VAL A 248 -5.43 8.39 -11.48
CA VAL A 248 -5.17 8.97 -12.81
C VAL A 248 -6.07 10.16 -13.08
N TRP A 249 -7.37 10.00 -12.83
CA TRP A 249 -8.40 10.98 -13.13
C TRP A 249 -8.34 12.19 -12.19
N SER A 250 -8.14 11.95 -10.90
CA SER A 250 -8.12 13.02 -9.90
C SER A 250 -6.81 13.79 -9.84
N GLY A 251 -5.69 13.15 -10.24
CA GLY A 251 -4.35 13.72 -10.12
C GLY A 251 -3.87 13.88 -8.66
N SER A 252 -4.49 13.17 -7.72
CA SER A 252 -4.19 13.21 -6.28
C SER A 252 -4.15 11.79 -5.72
N VAL A 253 -3.07 11.47 -5.00
CA VAL A 253 -2.98 10.19 -4.26
C VAL A 253 -3.99 10.11 -3.12
N TRP A 254 -4.44 11.26 -2.59
CA TRP A 254 -5.39 11.29 -1.49
C TRP A 254 -6.80 10.85 -1.87
N VAL A 255 -7.16 10.86 -3.16
CA VAL A 255 -8.47 10.36 -3.59
C VAL A 255 -8.59 8.86 -3.32
N PRO A 256 -7.73 7.98 -3.87
CA PRO A 256 -7.82 6.56 -3.54
C PRO A 256 -7.43 6.22 -2.09
N VAL A 257 -6.58 7.02 -1.40
CA VAL A 257 -6.26 6.78 0.03
C VAL A 257 -7.47 6.92 0.94
N LEU A 258 -8.41 7.83 0.60
CA LEU A 258 -9.57 8.18 1.42
C LEU A 258 -10.89 7.60 0.89
N ALA A 259 -10.87 6.94 -0.27
CA ALA A 259 -12.05 6.33 -0.90
C ALA A 259 -12.45 5.05 -0.17
#